data_AF-A0A1H6UCD2-F1
#
_entry.id   AF-A0A1H6UCD2-F1
#
_cell.length_a   1.000
_cell.length_b   1.000
_cell.length_c   1.000
_cell.angle_alpha   90.00
_cell.angle_beta   90.00
_cell.angle_gamma   90.00
#
_symmetry.space_group_name_H-M   'P 1'
#
loop_
_entity.id
_entity.type
_entity.pdbx_description
1 polymer ?
#
loop_
_entity_poly.entity_id
_entity_poly.type
_entity_poly.pdbx_seq_one_letter_code
_entity_poly.pdbx_strand_id
1 'polypeptide(L)'
;MQRLQAFKYEVMPTGEQQRNMRRFAGSCRFVYNKALALHKERHERGEKKLGYAGLCRLLTEWRNCAGTPWLRDAPTHPLQQSLKDLERAYTNFFARRTDFPRFKKKGQGNSFRYPDPKQVKLDQDNSRIFLPKLGWLRYRNSREVLGAVKQVTVSASGGKWYVSIQTERDVDQPFP
;
A
#
# COMPACT_ATOMS: atom_id res chain seq x y z
N MET A 1 -9.27 -25.80 -4.61
CA MET A 1 -8.07 -24.98 -4.87
C MET A 1 -8.22 -23.62 -4.21
N GLN A 2 -7.19 -23.13 -3.51
CA GLN A 2 -7.20 -21.76 -2.97
C GLN A 2 -7.09 -20.74 -4.10
N ARG A 3 -8.12 -19.89 -4.24
CA ARG A 3 -8.18 -18.84 -5.26
C ARG A 3 -7.98 -17.49 -4.61
N LEU A 4 -6.92 -16.79 -5.02
CA LEU A 4 -6.73 -15.38 -4.73
C LEU A 4 -7.43 -14.54 -5.80
N GLN A 5 -8.34 -13.68 -5.37
CA GLN A 5 -9.12 -12.83 -6.27
C GLN A 5 -9.11 -11.37 -5.81
N ALA A 6 -8.88 -10.44 -6.72
CA ALA A 6 -8.94 -9.01 -6.45
C ALA A 6 -10.22 -8.40 -7.02
N PHE A 7 -10.98 -7.73 -6.16
CA PHE A 7 -12.19 -7.00 -6.49
C PHE A 7 -11.89 -5.50 -6.51
N LYS A 8 -12.07 -4.85 -7.66
CA LYS A 8 -11.73 -3.44 -7.85
C LYS A 8 -12.99 -2.58 -8.03
N TYR A 9 -13.15 -1.57 -7.19
CA TYR A 9 -14.28 -0.64 -7.22
C TYR A 9 -13.80 0.80 -7.28
N GLU A 10 -14.54 1.65 -7.99
CA GLU A 10 -14.37 3.11 -7.92
C GLU A 10 -14.87 3.60 -6.55
N VAL A 11 -14.07 4.38 -5.84
CA VAL A 11 -14.49 4.99 -4.57
C VAL A 11 -15.06 6.39 -4.79
N MET A 12 -15.99 6.78 -3.93
CA MET A 12 -16.63 8.10 -3.90
C MET A 12 -16.20 8.83 -2.62
N PRO A 13 -14.95 9.35 -2.57
CA PRO A 13 -14.44 10.03 -1.39
C PRO A 13 -14.98 11.47 -1.30
N THR A 14 -15.10 12.00 -0.08
CA THR A 14 -15.27 13.43 0.15
C THR A 14 -14.01 14.20 -0.25
N GLY A 15 -14.11 15.53 -0.41
CA GLY A 15 -12.95 16.37 -0.72
C GLY A 15 -11.82 16.24 0.31
N GLU A 16 -12.15 16.08 1.59
CA GLU A 16 -11.17 15.83 2.65
C GLU A 16 -10.51 14.46 2.51
N GLN A 17 -11.31 13.41 2.30
CA GLN A 17 -10.78 12.06 2.07
C GLN A 17 -9.85 12.04 0.85
N GLN A 18 -10.21 12.72 -0.25
CA GLN A 18 -9.36 12.80 -1.43
C GLN A 18 -8.02 13.48 -1.15
N ARG A 19 -8.00 14.56 -0.36
CA ARG A 19 -6.75 15.21 0.10
C ARG A 19 -5.91 14.27 0.95
N ASN A 20 -6.53 13.55 1.89
CA ASN A 20 -5.84 12.59 2.74
C ASN A 20 -5.28 11.40 1.94
N MET A 21 -6.02 10.86 0.98
CA MET A 21 -5.55 9.79 0.09
C MET A 21 -4.33 10.24 -0.75
N ARG A 22 -4.33 11.47 -1.26
CA ARG A 22 -3.16 12.06 -1.94
C ARG A 22 -1.97 12.20 -1.01
N ARG A 23 -2.19 12.67 0.24
CA ARG A 23 -1.16 12.76 1.27
C ARG A 23 -0.58 11.38 1.58
N PHE A 24 -1.41 10.36 1.79
CA PHE A 24 -0.97 9.00 2.15
C PHE A 24 -0.16 8.35 1.03
N ALA A 25 -0.61 8.45 -0.22
CA ALA A 25 0.17 8.01 -1.37
C ALA A 25 1.52 8.75 -1.47
N GLY A 26 1.51 10.07 -1.18
CA GLY A 26 2.72 10.89 -1.11
C GLY A 26 3.69 10.45 0.00
N SER A 27 3.18 10.14 1.19
CA SER A 27 3.95 9.64 2.32
C SER A 27 4.56 8.26 2.02
N CYS A 28 3.79 7.36 1.41
CA CYS A 28 4.29 6.05 0.96
C CYS A 28 5.44 6.20 -0.08
N ARG A 29 5.27 7.12 -1.04
CA ARG A 29 6.32 7.47 -2.01
C ARG A 29 7.57 8.00 -1.31
N PHE A 30 7.41 8.92 -0.37
CA PHE A 30 8.51 9.51 0.37
C PHE A 30 9.30 8.46 1.16
N VAL A 31 8.61 7.61 1.92
CA VAL A 31 9.23 6.54 2.71
C VAL A 31 9.99 5.56 1.81
N TYR A 32 9.39 5.13 0.69
CA TYR A 32 10.06 4.26 -0.28
C TYR A 32 11.33 4.91 -0.84
N ASN A 33 11.24 6.17 -1.29
CA ASN A 33 12.37 6.86 -1.89
C ASN A 33 13.47 7.14 -0.87
N LYS A 34 13.11 7.53 0.37
CA LYS A 34 14.08 7.78 1.44
C LYS A 34 14.84 6.51 1.83
N ALA A 35 14.15 5.38 1.92
CA ALA A 35 14.78 4.08 2.17
C ALA A 35 15.69 3.64 1.00
N LEU A 36 15.24 3.83 -0.25
CA LEU A 36 16.06 3.53 -1.43
C LEU A 36 17.32 4.41 -1.50
N ALA A 37 17.20 5.71 -1.18
CA ALA A 37 18.34 6.63 -1.14
C ALA A 37 19.36 6.18 -0.09
N LEU A 38 18.90 5.83 1.11
CA LEU A 38 19.75 5.32 2.18
C LEU A 38 20.49 4.04 1.78
N HIS A 39 19.81 3.12 1.08
CA HIS A 39 20.47 1.91 0.60
C HIS A 39 21.53 2.19 -0.46
N LYS A 40 21.31 3.16 -1.35
CA LYS A 40 22.31 3.58 -2.34
C LYS A 40 23.53 4.19 -1.66
N GLU A 41 23.32 5.12 -0.73
CA GLU A 41 24.39 5.75 0.04
C GLU A 41 25.22 4.72 0.83
N ARG A 42 24.56 3.77 1.49
CA ARG A 42 25.24 2.66 2.18
C ARG A 42 26.06 1.80 1.23
N HIS A 43 25.50 1.46 0.07
CA HIS A 43 26.22 0.69 -0.94
C HIS A 43 27.45 1.43 -1.47
N GLU A 44 27.35 2.74 -1.72
CA GLU A 44 28.49 3.59 -2.12
C GLU A 44 29.60 3.61 -1.05
N ARG A 45 29.23 3.48 0.23
CA ARG A 45 30.16 3.34 1.36
C ARG A 45 30.68 1.92 1.59
N GLY A 46 30.27 0.95 0.77
CA GLY A 46 30.61 -0.47 0.96
C GLY A 46 29.89 -1.15 2.13
N GLU A 47 28.86 -0.51 2.69
CA GLU A 47 28.06 -1.06 3.78
C GLU A 47 26.97 -2.00 3.28
N LYS A 48 26.56 -2.94 4.15
CA LYS A 48 25.43 -3.82 3.88
C LYS A 48 24.10 -3.05 3.92
N LYS A 49 23.14 -3.50 3.10
CA LYS A 49 21.76 -3.00 3.14
C LYS A 49 21.13 -3.27 4.52
N LEU A 50 20.28 -2.36 4.98
CA LEU A 50 19.43 -2.61 6.14
C LEU A 50 18.33 -3.60 5.80
N GLY A 51 18.05 -4.53 6.71
CA GLY A 51 16.85 -5.37 6.63
C GLY A 51 15.58 -4.59 6.99
N TYR A 52 14.42 -5.22 6.76
CA TYR A 52 13.11 -4.65 7.06
C TYR A 52 12.97 -4.12 8.50
N ALA A 53 13.46 -4.86 9.50
CA ALA A 53 13.41 -4.43 10.89
C ALA A 53 14.18 -3.12 11.13
N GLY A 54 15.34 -2.94 10.49
CA GLY A 54 16.12 -1.70 10.56
C GLY A 54 15.39 -0.53 9.90
N LEU A 55 14.78 -0.77 8.73
CA LEU A 55 13.97 0.25 8.06
C LEU A 55 12.73 0.65 8.87
N CYS A 56 12.10 -0.29 9.59
CA CYS A 56 10.98 0.01 10.48
C CYS A 56 11.38 0.89 11.68
N ARG A 57 12.59 0.72 12.23
CA ARG A 57 13.12 1.60 13.28
C ARG A 57 13.30 3.03 12.75
N LEU A 58 13.94 3.18 11.59
CA LEU A 58 14.10 4.47 10.91
C LEU A 58 12.76 5.11 10.54
N LEU A 59 11.77 4.32 10.14
CA LEU A 59 10.43 4.83 9.88
C LEU A 59 9.81 5.48 11.12
N THR A 60 9.99 4.88 12.31
CA THR A 60 9.54 5.47 13.57
C THR A 60 10.22 6.81 13.82
N GLU A 61 11.53 6.90 13.61
CA GLU A 61 12.28 8.17 13.71
C GLU A 61 11.77 9.21 12.70
N TRP A 62 11.57 8.83 11.43
CA TRP A 62 11.03 9.73 10.41
C TRP A 62 9.63 10.21 10.75
N ARG A 63 8.78 9.38 11.36
CA ARG A 63 7.44 9.79 11.78
C ARG A 63 7.46 10.78 12.95
N ASN A 64 8.51 10.77 13.76
CA ASN A 64 8.66 11.63 14.93
C ASN A 64 9.55 12.86 14.67
N CYS A 65 10.16 12.96 13.48
CA CYS A 65 11.01 14.07 13.10
C CYS A 65 10.18 15.34 12.80
N ALA A 66 10.63 16.49 13.32
CA ALA A 66 9.99 17.79 13.12
C ALA A 66 9.92 18.21 11.64
N GLY A 67 10.83 17.71 10.79
CA GLY A 67 10.85 17.99 9.35
C GLY A 67 9.84 17.19 8.53
N THR A 68 9.16 16.19 9.11
CA THR A 68 8.22 15.31 8.41
C THR A 68 6.92 15.01 9.19
N PRO A 69 6.22 16.03 9.72
CA PRO A 69 5.04 15.84 10.56
C PRO A 69 3.90 15.10 9.85
N TRP A 70 3.75 15.29 8.54
CA TRP A 70 2.73 14.61 7.71
C TRP A 70 2.89 13.08 7.65
N LEU A 71 4.03 12.52 8.05
CA LEU A 71 4.20 11.07 8.15
C LEU A 71 3.49 10.49 9.37
N ARG A 72 3.29 11.29 10.43
CA ARG A 72 2.53 10.88 11.62
C ARG A 72 1.04 10.76 11.32
N ASP A 73 0.53 11.64 10.46
CA ASP A 73 -0.87 11.68 10.04
C ASP A 73 -1.25 10.52 9.11
N ALA A 74 -0.26 10.00 8.36
CA ALA A 74 -0.45 8.83 7.51
C ALA A 74 -0.56 7.54 8.35
N PRO A 75 -1.37 6.56 7.91
CA PRO A 75 -1.48 5.27 8.57
C PRO A 75 -0.15 4.51 8.50
N THR A 76 0.31 3.97 9.63
CA THR A 76 1.61 3.30 9.75
C THR A 76 1.74 2.06 8.88
N HIS A 77 0.69 1.25 8.76
CA HIS A 77 0.73 -0.02 8.01
C HIS A 77 1.03 0.19 6.52
N PRO A 78 0.40 1.13 5.80
CA PRO A 78 0.81 1.47 4.44
C PRO A 78 2.25 1.98 4.29
N LEU A 79 2.78 2.70 5.28
CA LEU A 79 4.19 3.14 5.27
C LEU A 79 5.13 1.95 5.42
N GLN A 80 4.84 1.04 6.35
CA GLN A 80 5.58 -0.21 6.52
C GLN A 80 5.49 -1.11 5.28
N GLN A 81 4.31 -1.20 4.66
CA GLN A 81 4.13 -1.95 3.43
C GLN A 81 4.97 -1.38 2.29
N SER A 82 5.15 -0.05 2.24
CA SER A 82 6.04 0.58 1.25
C SER A 82 7.50 0.14 1.41
N LEU A 83 7.95 -0.14 2.64
CA LEU A 83 9.29 -0.70 2.90
C LEU A 83 9.36 -2.18 2.47
N LYS A 84 8.32 -2.97 2.73
CA LYS A 84 8.25 -4.37 2.23
C LYS A 84 8.27 -4.43 0.71
N ASP A 85 7.60 -3.50 0.04
CA ASP A 85 7.60 -3.42 -1.42
C ASP A 85 9.01 -3.11 -1.96
N LEU A 86 9.80 -2.29 -1.25
CA LEU A 86 11.20 -2.02 -1.60
C LEU A 86 12.06 -3.28 -1.41
N GLU A 87 11.92 -3.97 -0.28
CA GLU A 87 12.63 -5.22 -0.02
C GLU A 87 12.33 -6.27 -1.08
N ARG A 88 11.05 -6.42 -1.46
CA ARG A 88 10.63 -7.32 -2.55
C ARG A 88 11.26 -6.91 -3.89
N ALA A 89 11.35 -5.61 -4.18
CA ALA A 89 12.01 -5.13 -5.40
C ALA A 89 13.50 -5.51 -5.42
N TYR A 90 14.21 -5.39 -4.30
CA TYR A 90 15.59 -5.89 -4.19
C TYR A 90 15.67 -7.40 -4.36
N THR A 91 14.81 -8.18 -3.70
CA THR A 91 14.80 -9.64 -3.83
C THR A 91 14.59 -10.06 -5.29
N ASN A 92 13.67 -9.42 -6.00
CA ASN A 92 13.43 -9.69 -7.43
C ASN A 92 14.62 -9.29 -8.31
N PHE A 93 15.29 -8.18 -8.00
CA PHE A 93 16.50 -7.75 -8.69
C PHE A 93 17.64 -8.77 -8.53
N PHE A 94 17.93 -9.21 -7.30
CA PHE A 94 18.95 -10.22 -7.06
C PHE A 94 18.61 -11.59 -7.67
N ALA A 95 17.31 -11.91 -7.76
CA ALA A 95 16.83 -13.09 -8.47
C ALA A 95 16.80 -12.93 -10.01
N ARG A 96 17.33 -11.82 -10.56
CA ARG A 96 17.37 -11.48 -11.99
C ARG A 96 15.99 -11.48 -12.67
N ARG A 97 14.92 -11.17 -11.93
CA ARG A 97 13.54 -11.11 -12.45
C ARG A 97 13.13 -9.70 -12.89
N THR A 98 13.80 -8.67 -12.36
CA THR A 98 13.50 -7.26 -12.62
C THR A 98 14.77 -6.44 -12.56
N ASP A 99 14.75 -5.24 -13.15
CA ASP A 99 15.83 -4.27 -13.03
C ASP A 99 15.95 -3.70 -11.60
N PHE A 100 17.03 -2.96 -11.39
CA PHE A 100 17.31 -2.31 -10.11
C PHE A 100 16.17 -1.37 -9.68
N PRO A 101 15.78 -1.35 -8.39
CA PRO A 101 14.70 -0.48 -7.90
C PRO A 101 14.94 1.00 -8.21
N ARG A 102 13.94 1.64 -8.82
CA ARG A 102 13.98 3.07 -9.18
C ARG A 102 13.19 3.92 -8.19
N PHE A 103 13.57 5.19 -8.07
CA PHE A 103 12.79 6.17 -7.30
C PHE A 103 11.39 6.33 -7.89
N LYS A 104 10.38 6.32 -7.02
CA LYS A 104 8.98 6.55 -7.38
C LYS A 104 8.76 8.04 -7.68
N LYS A 105 8.06 8.34 -8.77
CA LYS A 105 7.74 9.72 -9.20
C LYS A 105 6.38 10.18 -8.70
N LYS A 106 6.20 11.49 -8.50
CA LYS A 106 4.88 12.06 -8.15
C LYS A 106 3.94 11.97 -9.36
N GLY A 107 2.68 11.63 -9.12
CA GLY A 107 1.67 11.52 -10.19
C GLY A 107 1.68 10.18 -10.93
N GLN A 108 2.67 9.33 -10.68
CA GLN A 108 2.82 8.02 -11.30
C GLN A 108 2.62 6.93 -10.25
N GLY A 109 1.58 6.10 -10.40
CA GLY A 109 1.33 4.97 -9.50
C GLY A 109 0.98 5.36 -8.06
N ASN A 110 0.26 6.47 -7.86
CA ASN A 110 -0.20 6.91 -6.54
C ASN A 110 -1.08 5.82 -5.90
N SER A 111 -0.52 5.09 -4.95
CA SER A 111 -1.19 3.98 -4.28
C SER A 111 -0.66 3.79 -2.87
N PHE A 112 -1.48 3.18 -2.03
CA PHE A 112 -1.13 2.75 -0.68
C PHE A 112 -1.96 1.52 -0.31
N ARG A 113 -1.35 0.61 0.46
CA ARG A 113 -1.93 -0.71 0.75
C ARG A 113 -2.03 -0.93 2.25
N TYR A 114 -3.19 -1.41 2.69
CA TYR A 114 -3.41 -1.97 4.01
C TYR A 114 -3.23 -3.50 3.91
N PRO A 115 -2.11 -4.04 4.42
CA PRO A 115 -1.80 -5.47 4.33
C PRO A 115 -2.50 -6.32 5.40
N ASP A 116 -3.10 -5.70 6.41
CA ASP A 116 -3.76 -6.39 7.52
C ASP A 116 -5.29 -6.23 7.40
N PRO A 117 -6.05 -7.32 7.19
CA PRO A 117 -7.49 -7.23 7.04
C PRO A 117 -8.20 -6.82 8.34
N LYS A 118 -7.58 -7.02 9.51
CA LYS A 118 -8.18 -6.63 10.80
C LYS A 118 -8.37 -5.11 10.93
N GLN A 119 -7.62 -4.32 10.19
CA GLN A 119 -7.72 -2.87 10.18
C GLN A 119 -8.83 -2.33 9.28
N VAL A 120 -9.35 -3.18 8.40
CA VAL A 120 -10.30 -2.79 7.36
C VAL A 120 -11.64 -3.45 7.64
N LYS A 121 -12.73 -2.70 7.52
CA LYS A 121 -14.09 -3.26 7.60
C LYS A 121 -14.77 -3.07 6.27
N LEU A 122 -15.27 -4.15 5.70
CA LEU A 122 -16.07 -4.12 4.48
C LEU A 122 -17.54 -4.25 4.86
N ASP A 123 -18.33 -3.26 4.49
CA ASP A 123 -19.78 -3.25 4.62
C ASP A 123 -20.37 -3.28 3.19
N GLN A 124 -20.75 -4.48 2.75
CA GLN A 124 -21.25 -4.69 1.38
C GLN A 124 -22.68 -4.17 1.22
N ASP A 125 -23.53 -4.33 2.23
CA ASP A 125 -24.93 -3.91 2.24
C ASP A 125 -25.05 -2.40 2.01
N ASN A 126 -24.18 -1.62 2.66
CA ASN A 126 -24.13 -0.18 2.49
C ASN A 126 -23.14 0.31 1.42
N SER A 127 -22.49 -0.60 0.69
CA SER A 127 -21.44 -0.30 -0.31
C SER A 127 -20.36 0.63 0.24
N ARG A 128 -19.86 0.32 1.43
CA ARG A 128 -18.88 1.13 2.18
C ARG A 128 -17.69 0.30 2.67
N ILE A 129 -16.54 0.94 2.74
CA ILE A 129 -15.32 0.35 3.30
C ILE A 129 -14.71 1.30 4.32
N PHE A 130 -14.41 0.80 5.51
CA PHE A 130 -13.71 1.54 6.55
C PHE A 130 -12.21 1.38 6.38
N LEU A 131 -11.48 2.50 6.28
CA LEU A 131 -10.03 2.53 6.26
C LEU A 131 -9.49 3.40 7.40
N PRO A 132 -8.45 2.96 8.13
CA PRO A 132 -7.82 3.75 9.18
C PRO A 132 -7.39 5.14 8.66
N LYS A 133 -7.69 6.19 9.43
CA LYS A 133 -7.44 7.61 9.12
C LYS A 133 -8.25 8.20 7.94
N LEU A 134 -9.06 7.40 7.24
CA LEU A 134 -9.99 7.88 6.20
C LEU A 134 -11.47 7.74 6.60
N GLY A 135 -11.76 6.84 7.56
CA GLY A 135 -13.11 6.52 7.97
C GLY A 135 -13.85 5.69 6.92
N TRP A 136 -15.17 5.82 6.88
CA TRP A 136 -16.02 5.13 5.91
C TRP A 136 -15.95 5.80 4.53
N LEU A 137 -15.63 5.01 3.52
CA LEU A 137 -15.59 5.40 2.11
C LEU A 137 -16.68 4.64 1.36
N ARG A 138 -17.54 5.36 0.65
CA ARG A 138 -18.49 4.74 -0.28
C ARG A 138 -17.74 4.27 -1.53
N TYR A 139 -18.15 3.16 -2.11
CA TYR A 139 -17.66 2.69 -3.39
C TYR A 139 -18.83 2.33 -4.31
N ARG A 140 -18.59 2.40 -5.63
CA ARG A 140 -19.56 1.95 -6.63
C ARG A 140 -19.51 0.43 -6.68
N ASN A 141 -20.45 -0.21 -6.00
CA ASN A 141 -20.57 -1.65 -6.00
C ASN A 141 -20.98 -2.14 -7.39
N SER A 142 -20.19 -3.04 -7.96
CA SER A 142 -20.44 -3.67 -9.27
C SER A 142 -20.56 -5.18 -9.19
N ARG A 143 -20.15 -5.78 -8.07
CA ARG A 143 -20.20 -7.22 -7.80
C ARG A 143 -19.95 -7.47 -6.32
N GLU A 144 -20.49 -8.54 -5.78
CA GLU A 144 -20.20 -8.96 -4.42
C GLU A 144 -18.75 -9.43 -4.27
N VAL A 145 -18.16 -9.06 -3.14
CA VAL A 145 -16.83 -9.51 -2.72
C VAL A 145 -17.00 -10.86 -2.05
N LEU A 146 -16.47 -11.90 -2.70
CA LEU A 146 -16.53 -13.28 -2.24
C LEU A 146 -15.21 -13.67 -1.57
N GLY A 147 -15.30 -14.32 -0.40
CA GLY A 147 -14.15 -14.84 0.33
C GLY A 147 -13.63 -13.92 1.44
N ALA A 148 -12.60 -14.38 2.14
CA ALA A 148 -11.99 -13.66 3.25
C ALA A 148 -11.07 -12.55 2.75
N VAL A 149 -11.27 -11.31 3.21
CA VAL A 149 -10.40 -10.18 2.88
C VAL A 149 -8.99 -10.42 3.42
N LYS A 150 -7.98 -10.19 2.57
CA LYS A 150 -6.56 -10.30 2.91
C LYS A 150 -5.86 -8.96 2.95
N GLN A 151 -6.03 -8.15 1.91
CA GLN A 151 -5.41 -6.84 1.84
C GLN A 151 -6.25 -5.91 0.98
N VAL A 152 -6.13 -4.62 1.25
CA VAL A 152 -6.85 -3.59 0.53
C VAL A 152 -5.87 -2.55 0.01
N THR A 153 -5.88 -2.35 -1.31
CA THR A 153 -5.03 -1.35 -1.97
C THR A 153 -5.89 -0.23 -2.50
N VAL A 154 -5.58 1.00 -2.11
CA VAL A 154 -6.17 2.21 -2.68
C VAL A 154 -5.22 2.77 -3.72
N SER A 155 -5.74 3.08 -4.92
CA SER A 155 -4.93 3.56 -6.04
C SER A 155 -5.65 4.64 -6.83
N ALA A 156 -4.90 5.61 -7.36
CA ALA A 156 -5.43 6.64 -8.26
C ALA A 156 -5.13 6.28 -9.71
N SER A 157 -6.14 6.40 -10.58
CA SER A 157 -6.02 6.19 -12.03
C SER A 157 -7.07 7.02 -12.75
N GLY A 158 -6.73 7.66 -13.87
CA GLY A 158 -7.68 8.45 -14.67
C GLY A 158 -8.41 9.55 -13.91
N GLY A 159 -7.74 10.21 -12.96
CA GLY A 159 -8.35 11.25 -12.10
C GLY A 159 -9.26 10.73 -10.98
N LYS A 160 -9.54 9.42 -10.98
CA LYS A 160 -10.41 8.74 -10.01
C LYS A 160 -9.60 7.90 -9.03
N TRP A 161 -10.24 7.54 -7.92
CA TRP A 161 -9.68 6.63 -6.95
C TRP A 161 -10.40 5.29 -6.98
N TYR A 162 -9.63 4.23 -6.76
CA TYR A 162 -10.11 2.86 -6.75
C TYR A 162 -9.64 2.15 -5.49
N VAL A 163 -10.50 1.28 -4.96
CA VAL A 163 -10.16 0.31 -3.93
C VAL A 163 -10.11 -1.07 -4.55
N SER A 164 -8.99 -1.76 -4.35
CA SER A 164 -8.78 -3.15 -4.77
C SER A 164 -8.71 -4.02 -3.52
N ILE A 165 -9.74 -4.83 -3.31
CA ILE A 165 -9.90 -5.74 -2.18
C ILE A 165 -9.45 -7.12 -2.63
N GLN A 166 -8.32 -7.58 -2.11
CA GLN A 166 -7.87 -8.95 -2.34
C GLN A 166 -8.53 -9.88 -1.33
N THR A 167 -9.09 -10.96 -1.85
CA THR A 167 -9.77 -12.01 -1.11
C THR A 167 -9.10 -13.35 -1.36
N GLU A 168 -9.26 -14.25 -0.40
CA GLU A 168 -8.93 -15.66 -0.52
C GLU A 168 -10.21 -16.47 -0.30
N ARG A 169 -10.47 -17.42 -1.20
CA ARG A 169 -11.55 -18.40 -1.05
C ARG A 169 -11.13 -19.76 -1.58
N ASP A 170 -11.66 -20.81 -0.97
CA ASP A 170 -11.60 -22.14 -1.53
C ASP A 170 -12.66 -22.27 -2.63
N VAL A 171 -12.24 -22.77 -3.78
CA VAL A 171 -13.12 -23.05 -4.92
C VAL A 171 -12.94 -24.51 -5.30
N ASP A 172 -14.06 -25.19 -5.54
CA ASP A 172 -14.05 -26.56 -6.04
C ASP A 172 -13.34 -26.61 -7.39
N GLN A 173 -12.54 -27.65 -7.58
CA GLN A 173 -11.81 -27.84 -8.82
C GLN A 173 -12.83 -28.18 -9.90
N PRO A 174 -12.93 -27.40 -11.01
CA PRO A 174 -13.82 -27.76 -12.09
C PRO A 174 -13.39 -29.12 -12.63
N PHE A 175 -14.34 -30.05 -12.74
CA PHE A 175 -14.09 -31.35 -13.35
C PHE A 175 -13.63 -31.14 -14.82
N PRO A 176 -12.66 -31.92 -15.31
CA PRO A 176 -12.15 -31.80 -16.67
C PRO A 176 -13.19 -32.10 -17.75
#